data_AF-A0A9W8LSY8-F1
#
_entry.id   AF-A0A9W8LSY8-F1
#
_cell.length_a   1.000
_cell.length_b   1.000
_cell.length_c   1.000
_cell.angle_alpha   90.00
_cell.angle_beta   90.00
_cell.angle_gamma   90.00
#
_symmetry.space_group_name_H-M   'P 1'
#
loop_
_entity.id
_entity.type
_entity.pdbx_description
1 polymer ?
#
loop_
_entity_poly.entity_id
_entity_poly.type
_entity_poly.pdbx_seq_one_letter_code
_entity_poly.pdbx_strand_id
1 'polypeptide(L)'
;KECDGFIKVADTMCVPTPGVPKRGEAFRNNARWSITDEDCARNLWENTGMASLLRDWKHPDGKSPVGLFENIRLYRYGPGERFGKHYDDYFFDHKGRRSEYTLLMYLNAVDDKRFTTGDRPSGGETVFYARRMSPVSIKPEAGLALLHKHGADCLQHEALELRDGFKYVLRSDLVFE
;
A
#
# COMPACT_ATOMS: atom_id res chain seq x y z
N LYS A 1 8.47 -15.74 4.22
CA LYS A 1 9.51 -15.91 3.17
C LYS A 1 9.51 -14.74 2.19
N GLU A 2 8.47 -14.52 1.38
CA GLU A 2 8.44 -13.40 0.41
C GLU A 2 8.42 -12.03 1.10
N CYS A 3 7.57 -11.86 2.12
CA CYS A 3 7.53 -10.64 2.93
C CYS A 3 8.90 -10.28 3.51
N ASP A 4 9.70 -11.27 3.93
CA ASP A 4 11.03 -11.05 4.51
C ASP A 4 12.02 -10.49 3.47
N GLY A 5 11.89 -10.90 2.21
CA GLY A 5 12.68 -10.36 1.11
C GLY A 5 12.39 -8.87 0.90
N PHE A 6 11.11 -8.51 0.82
CA PHE A 6 10.71 -7.11 0.68
C PHE A 6 11.09 -6.23 1.87
N ILE A 7 10.99 -6.75 3.10
CA ILE A 7 11.43 -6.04 4.31
C ILE A 7 12.92 -5.71 4.24
N LYS A 8 13.77 -6.67 3.85
CA LYS A 8 15.22 -6.43 3.67
C LYS A 8 15.52 -5.35 2.63
N VAL A 9 14.79 -5.34 1.51
CA VAL A 9 14.91 -4.29 0.50
C VAL A 9 14.47 -2.95 1.08
N ALA A 10 13.35 -2.90 1.80
CA ALA A 10 12.85 -1.67 2.42
C ALA A 10 13.83 -1.09 3.45
N ASP A 11 14.44 -1.93 4.29
CA ASP A 11 15.45 -1.49 5.27
C ASP A 11 16.70 -0.91 4.61
N THR A 12 17.06 -1.42 3.43
CA THR A 12 18.29 -1.00 2.72
C THR A 12 18.05 0.22 1.82
N MET A 13 16.89 0.28 1.16
CA MET A 13 16.67 1.17 0.02
C MET A 13 15.69 2.32 0.31
N CYS A 14 14.84 2.22 1.34
CA CYS A 14 13.88 3.29 1.65
C CYS A 14 14.60 4.53 2.19
N VAL A 15 14.30 5.68 1.61
CA VAL A 15 14.81 6.98 2.06
C VAL A 15 13.69 7.78 2.77
N PRO A 16 13.98 8.44 3.90
CA PRO A 16 12.99 9.25 4.62
C PRO A 16 12.40 10.36 3.75
N THR A 17 11.10 10.64 3.89
CA THR A 17 10.51 11.85 3.30
C THR A 17 10.63 13.06 4.25
N PRO A 18 10.74 14.30 3.75
CA PRO A 18 11.12 15.46 4.56
C PRO A 18 10.14 15.90 5.65
N GLY A 19 8.93 15.32 5.73
CA GLY A 19 7.90 15.75 6.70
C GLY A 19 7.30 17.13 6.42
N VAL A 20 7.73 17.82 5.36
CA VAL A 20 7.18 19.12 4.97
C VAL A 20 6.35 18.93 3.69
N PRO A 21 4.99 19.02 3.78
CA PRO A 21 4.16 18.86 2.60
C PRO A 21 4.31 20.06 1.65
N LYS A 22 4.27 19.79 0.34
CA LYS A 22 4.07 20.84 -0.65
C LYS A 22 2.62 21.31 -0.61
N ARG A 23 2.33 22.49 -1.18
CA ARG A 23 0.96 23.01 -1.28
C ARG A 23 0.07 21.99 -2.02
N GLY A 24 -0.99 21.54 -1.35
CA GLY A 24 -1.95 20.56 -1.90
C GLY A 24 -1.55 19.09 -1.67
N GLU A 25 -0.38 18.82 -1.10
CA GLU A 25 0.03 17.47 -0.71
C GLU A 25 -0.23 17.22 0.78
N ALA A 26 -0.48 15.97 1.14
CA ALA A 26 -0.62 15.58 2.54
C ALA A 26 0.74 15.45 3.22
N PHE A 27 0.76 15.73 4.53
CA PHE A 27 1.94 15.53 5.38
C PHE A 27 2.42 14.08 5.30
N ARG A 28 3.72 13.87 5.10
CA ARG A 28 4.32 12.52 5.11
C ARG A 28 5.78 12.57 5.55
N ASN A 29 6.14 11.71 6.50
CA ASN A 29 7.51 11.58 7.00
C ASN A 29 8.02 10.12 7.02
N ASN A 30 7.31 9.17 6.42
CA ASN A 30 7.77 7.79 6.33
C ASN A 30 8.86 7.61 5.27
N ALA A 31 9.69 6.58 5.42
CA ALA A 31 10.68 6.22 4.41
C ALA A 31 10.04 5.47 3.24
N ARG A 32 10.54 5.74 2.02
CA ARG A 32 10.00 5.18 0.78
C ARG A 32 11.08 4.79 -0.20
N TRP A 33 10.81 3.74 -0.98
CA TRP A 33 11.55 3.37 -2.18
C TRP A 33 10.56 3.06 -3.30
N SER A 34 10.95 3.32 -4.55
CA SER A 34 10.12 3.02 -5.70
C SER A 34 10.98 2.64 -6.89
N ILE A 35 10.51 1.66 -7.66
CA ILE A 35 11.14 1.17 -8.88
C ILE A 35 10.05 0.83 -9.91
N THR A 36 10.39 0.94 -11.18
CA THR A 36 9.59 0.35 -12.27
C THR A 36 10.12 -1.05 -12.53
N ASP A 37 9.31 -2.07 -12.28
CA ASP A 37 9.67 -3.48 -12.38
C ASP A 37 8.46 -4.32 -12.82
N GLU A 38 8.36 -4.54 -14.13
CA GLU A 38 7.27 -5.30 -14.75
C GLU A 38 7.28 -6.78 -14.35
N ASP A 39 8.46 -7.37 -14.16
CA ASP A 39 8.60 -8.77 -13.76
C ASP A 39 8.13 -8.97 -12.32
N CYS A 40 8.48 -8.06 -11.42
CA CYS A 40 7.96 -8.07 -10.05
C CYS A 40 6.44 -7.91 -10.02
N ALA A 41 5.89 -6.94 -10.77
CA ALA A 41 4.44 -6.72 -10.86
C ALA A 41 3.71 -7.96 -11.40
N ARG A 42 4.23 -8.57 -12.48
CA ARG A 42 3.69 -9.79 -13.06
C ARG A 42 3.77 -10.97 -12.10
N ASN A 43 4.91 -11.18 -11.44
CA ASN A 43 5.05 -12.27 -10.47
C ASN A 43 4.13 -12.10 -9.25
N LEU A 44 3.95 -10.87 -8.76
CA LEU A 44 2.98 -10.57 -7.71
C LEU A 44 1.56 -10.88 -8.17
N TRP A 45 1.19 -10.56 -9.40
CA TRP A 45 -0.13 -10.86 -9.95
C TRP A 45 -0.39 -12.37 -10.10
N GLU A 46 0.56 -13.10 -10.70
CA GLU A 46 0.42 -14.49 -11.11
C GLU A 46 0.62 -15.46 -9.93
N ASN A 47 1.61 -15.21 -9.07
CA ASN A 47 2.09 -16.21 -8.11
C ASN A 47 1.58 -16.01 -6.68
N THR A 48 0.93 -14.88 -6.36
CA THR A 48 0.34 -14.65 -5.02
C THR A 48 -1.12 -15.12 -4.92
N GLY A 49 -1.69 -15.63 -6.02
CA GLY A 49 -3.11 -15.99 -6.11
C GLY A 49 -4.03 -14.82 -6.44
N MET A 50 -3.51 -13.61 -6.60
CA MET A 50 -4.28 -12.39 -6.88
C MET A 50 -5.09 -12.49 -8.17
N ALA A 51 -4.48 -12.97 -9.26
CA ALA A 51 -5.18 -13.20 -10.54
C ALA A 51 -6.36 -14.18 -10.37
N SER A 52 -6.22 -15.21 -9.52
CA SER A 52 -7.29 -16.16 -9.24
C SER A 52 -8.40 -15.54 -8.39
N LEU A 53 -8.04 -14.75 -7.37
CA LEU A 53 -8.99 -14.11 -6.47
C LEU A 53 -9.85 -13.07 -7.19
N LEU A 54 -9.27 -12.36 -8.16
CA LEU A 54 -9.90 -11.23 -8.85
C LEU A 54 -10.50 -11.62 -10.22
N ARG A 55 -10.44 -12.91 -10.59
CA ARG A 55 -10.93 -13.40 -11.89
C ARG A 55 -12.39 -13.02 -12.16
N ASP A 56 -13.25 -13.17 -11.15
CA ASP A 56 -14.68 -12.96 -11.27
C ASP A 56 -15.10 -11.56 -10.76
N TRP A 57 -14.15 -10.62 -10.71
CA TRP A 57 -14.42 -9.27 -10.25
C TRP A 57 -15.41 -8.55 -11.17
N LYS A 58 -16.53 -8.12 -10.61
CA LYS A 58 -17.58 -7.38 -11.34
C LYS A 58 -17.36 -5.88 -11.20
N HIS A 59 -16.63 -5.29 -12.13
CA HIS A 59 -16.50 -3.83 -12.18
C HIS A 59 -17.79 -3.18 -12.71
N PRO A 60 -18.28 -2.07 -12.12
CA PRO A 60 -19.49 -1.40 -12.58
C PRO A 60 -19.46 -1.00 -14.07
N ASP A 61 -18.27 -0.66 -14.57
CA ASP A 61 -18.07 -0.24 -15.96
C ASP A 61 -17.79 -1.42 -16.91
N GLY A 62 -17.95 -2.66 -16.46
CA GLY A 62 -17.72 -3.87 -17.28
C GLY A 62 -16.25 -4.23 -17.53
N LYS A 63 -15.31 -3.45 -17.02
CA LYS A 63 -13.87 -3.71 -17.09
C LYS A 63 -13.43 -4.87 -16.20
N SER A 64 -12.27 -5.44 -16.49
CA SER A 64 -11.67 -6.49 -15.67
C SER A 64 -10.25 -6.11 -15.23
N PRO A 65 -9.81 -6.52 -14.03
CA PRO A 65 -8.42 -6.34 -13.62
C PRO A 65 -7.53 -7.29 -14.42
N VAL A 66 -6.49 -6.75 -15.05
CA VAL A 66 -5.60 -7.49 -15.97
C VAL A 66 -4.18 -7.64 -15.45
N GLY A 67 -3.85 -7.01 -14.34
CA GLY A 67 -2.51 -7.04 -13.76
C GLY A 67 -2.27 -5.98 -12.71
N LEU A 68 -1.01 -5.88 -12.30
CA LEU A 68 -0.50 -4.84 -11.41
C LEU A 68 0.30 -3.81 -12.18
N PHE A 69 0.23 -2.56 -11.72
CA PHE A 69 1.00 -1.44 -12.23
C PHE A 69 2.49 -1.65 -11.94
N GLU A 70 3.34 -1.39 -12.94
CA GLU A 70 4.77 -1.70 -12.94
C GLU A 70 5.57 -0.89 -11.90
N ASN A 71 5.01 0.21 -11.40
CA ASN A 71 5.66 1.00 -10.36
C ASN A 71 5.44 0.38 -8.97
N ILE A 72 6.40 -0.46 -8.56
CA ILE A 72 6.46 -1.07 -7.24
C ILE A 72 7.00 -0.06 -6.23
N ARG A 73 6.35 0.03 -5.07
CA ARG A 73 6.71 0.96 -4.00
C ARG A 73 6.82 0.21 -2.68
N LEU A 74 7.88 0.47 -1.93
CA LEU A 74 8.05 0.00 -0.56
C LEU A 74 7.97 1.18 0.40
N TYR A 75 7.21 1.01 1.47
CA TYR A 75 7.08 1.97 2.56
C TYR A 75 7.60 1.34 3.84
N ARG A 76 8.39 2.11 4.57
CA ARG A 76 8.87 1.77 5.91
C ARG A 76 8.48 2.91 6.84
N TYR A 77 7.82 2.56 7.94
CA TYR A 77 7.42 3.47 9.00
C TYR A 77 8.17 3.08 10.28
N GLY A 78 8.76 4.06 10.95
CA GLY A 78 9.27 3.97 12.32
C GLY A 78 8.47 4.82 13.31
N PRO A 79 8.84 4.85 14.61
CA PRO A 79 8.14 5.62 15.62
C PRO A 79 8.00 7.11 15.25
N GLY A 80 6.79 7.66 15.38
CA GLY A 80 6.47 9.04 15.01
C GLY A 80 6.22 9.27 13.50
N GLU A 81 6.42 8.25 12.66
CA GLU A 81 6.18 8.35 11.22
C GLU A 81 4.71 8.06 10.88
N ARG A 82 4.16 8.84 9.94
CA ARG A 82 2.77 8.78 9.47
C ARG A 82 2.64 9.31 8.05
N PHE A 83 1.48 9.06 7.45
CA PHE A 83 1.07 9.70 6.21
C PHE A 83 -0.34 10.24 6.39
N GLY A 84 -0.46 11.56 6.47
CA GLY A 84 -1.73 12.24 6.76
C GLY A 84 -2.79 12.04 5.67
N LYS A 85 -4.01 12.49 5.97
CA LYS A 85 -5.18 12.35 5.12
C LYS A 85 -4.95 12.78 3.67
N HIS A 86 -5.17 11.86 2.72
CA HIS A 86 -5.03 12.08 1.29
C HIS A 86 -6.03 11.24 0.49
N TYR A 87 -5.98 11.44 -0.82
CA TYR A 87 -6.64 10.64 -1.84
C TYR A 87 -5.55 10.10 -2.78
N ASP A 88 -5.78 8.90 -3.32
CA ASP A 88 -4.93 8.33 -4.35
C ASP A 88 -5.53 8.59 -5.74
N ASP A 89 -4.65 8.91 -6.69
CA ASP A 89 -5.00 9.12 -8.09
C ASP A 89 -4.59 7.91 -8.95
N TYR A 90 -5.10 7.87 -10.18
CA TYR A 90 -4.80 6.82 -11.13
C TYR A 90 -3.50 7.10 -11.90
N PHE A 91 -2.95 6.03 -12.47
CA PHE A 91 -1.84 6.05 -13.42
C PHE A 91 -2.25 5.37 -14.72
N PHE A 92 -1.48 5.61 -15.77
CA PHE A 92 -1.56 4.86 -17.02
C PHE A 92 -0.28 4.05 -17.19
N ASP A 93 -0.44 2.77 -17.51
CA ASP A 93 0.70 1.92 -17.88
C ASP A 93 1.21 2.27 -19.29
N HIS A 94 2.31 1.64 -19.68
CA HIS A 94 2.91 1.84 -21.01
C HIS A 94 2.00 1.46 -22.18
N LYS A 95 0.89 0.73 -21.94
CA LYS A 95 -0.13 0.37 -22.93
C LYS A 95 -1.33 1.31 -22.93
N GLY A 96 -1.32 2.35 -22.09
CA GLY A 96 -2.42 3.30 -21.94
C GLY A 96 -3.61 2.77 -21.12
N ARG A 97 -3.45 1.65 -20.41
CA ARG A 97 -4.48 1.10 -19.51
C ARG A 97 -4.42 1.81 -18.16
N ARG A 98 -5.57 2.02 -17.53
CA ARG A 98 -5.70 2.84 -16.32
C ARG A 98 -5.66 1.97 -15.06
N SER A 99 -4.95 2.43 -14.02
CA SER A 99 -5.10 1.86 -12.68
C SER A 99 -6.37 2.38 -12.00
N GLU A 100 -7.12 1.53 -11.30
CA GLU A 100 -8.37 1.97 -10.64
C GLU A 100 -8.41 1.76 -9.13
N TYR A 101 -7.51 0.94 -8.59
CA TYR A 101 -7.43 0.63 -7.17
C TYR A 101 -5.98 0.63 -6.70
N THR A 102 -5.71 1.22 -5.54
CA THR A 102 -4.46 1.03 -4.82
C THR A 102 -4.48 -0.35 -4.17
N LEU A 103 -3.38 -1.07 -4.29
CA LEU A 103 -3.12 -2.31 -3.57
C LEU A 103 -2.04 -2.06 -2.52
N LEU A 104 -2.40 -2.23 -1.25
CA LEU A 104 -1.46 -2.25 -0.13
C LEU A 104 -1.31 -3.68 0.39
N MET A 105 -0.10 -4.20 0.39
CA MET A 105 0.24 -5.48 1.00
C MET A 105 1.06 -5.21 2.27
N TYR A 106 0.51 -5.57 3.43
CA TYR A 106 1.21 -5.43 4.71
C TYR A 106 2.24 -6.55 4.86
N LEU A 107 3.50 -6.21 5.09
CA LEU A 107 4.59 -7.18 5.10
C LEU A 107 4.88 -7.75 6.50
N ASN A 108 4.40 -7.08 7.54
CA ASN A 108 4.50 -7.50 8.94
C ASN A 108 3.24 -7.12 9.74
N ALA A 109 3.16 -7.64 10.98
CA ALA A 109 2.01 -7.51 11.88
C ALA A 109 2.43 -7.16 13.31
N VAL A 110 1.46 -6.72 14.11
CA VAL A 110 1.63 -6.41 15.54
C VAL A 110 1.99 -7.63 16.40
N ASP A 111 1.64 -8.83 15.94
CA ASP A 111 1.90 -10.12 16.60
C ASP A 111 2.95 -10.96 15.87
N ASP A 112 3.68 -10.35 14.94
CA ASP A 112 4.65 -11.02 14.10
C ASP A 112 5.84 -11.54 14.91
N LYS A 113 5.94 -12.87 15.02
CA LYS A 113 6.98 -13.56 15.78
C LYS A 113 8.36 -13.48 15.12
N ARG A 114 8.46 -13.03 13.86
CA ARG A 114 9.74 -12.79 13.19
C ARG A 114 10.50 -11.61 13.81
N PHE A 115 9.77 -10.70 14.48
CA PHE A 115 10.32 -9.53 15.14
C PHE A 115 10.41 -9.76 16.66
N THR A 116 11.46 -9.21 17.28
CA THR A 116 11.52 -9.16 18.74
C THR A 116 10.38 -8.31 19.28
N THR A 117 9.97 -8.51 20.52
CA THR A 117 8.81 -7.78 21.09
C THR A 117 8.96 -6.25 20.98
N GLY A 118 10.18 -5.71 21.03
CA GLY A 118 10.45 -4.27 20.88
C GLY A 118 10.39 -3.76 19.43
N ASP A 119 10.46 -4.64 18.44
CA ASP A 119 10.43 -4.29 17.02
C ASP A 119 9.03 -4.47 16.41
N ARG A 120 8.06 -4.98 17.18
CA ARG A 120 6.69 -5.18 16.70
C ARG A 120 5.95 -3.85 16.57
N PRO A 121 5.25 -3.62 15.45
CA PRO A 121 4.52 -2.39 15.24
C PRO A 121 3.40 -2.23 16.28
N SER A 122 3.22 -1.00 16.77
CA SER A 122 2.04 -0.58 17.50
C SER A 122 1.51 0.72 16.90
N GLY A 123 0.20 0.80 16.65
CA GLY A 123 -0.39 1.88 15.85
C GLY A 123 -0.18 1.66 14.35
N GLY A 124 -0.02 2.74 13.59
CA GLY A 124 0.22 2.63 12.15
C GLY A 124 -0.97 2.11 11.34
N GLU A 125 -2.20 2.14 11.86
CA GLU A 125 -3.38 1.67 11.13
C GLU A 125 -3.63 2.48 9.85
N THR A 126 -4.16 1.84 8.82
CA THR A 126 -4.68 2.54 7.64
C THR A 126 -6.15 2.83 7.89
N VAL A 127 -6.53 4.10 7.95
CA VAL A 127 -7.88 4.54 8.32
C VAL A 127 -8.56 5.22 7.14
N PHE A 128 -9.79 4.81 6.84
CA PHE A 128 -10.64 5.36 5.80
C PHE A 128 -11.79 6.17 6.40
N TYR A 129 -12.08 7.30 5.77
CA TYR A 129 -13.13 8.24 6.17
C TYR A 129 -14.18 8.34 5.07
N ALA A 130 -15.41 7.94 5.39
CA ALA A 130 -16.58 8.10 4.53
C ALA A 130 -17.57 9.08 5.16
N ARG A 131 -18.25 9.86 4.31
CA ARG A 131 -19.17 10.89 4.78
C ARG A 131 -20.34 10.25 5.53
N ARG A 132 -20.61 10.71 6.76
CA ARG A 132 -21.70 10.20 7.64
C ARG A 132 -21.55 8.74 8.07
N MET A 133 -20.33 8.20 8.05
CA MET A 133 -20.01 6.87 8.57
C MET A 133 -18.88 6.97 9.60
N SER A 134 -18.82 6.02 10.53
CA SER A 134 -17.67 5.88 11.40
C SER A 134 -16.43 5.52 10.58
N PRO A 135 -15.23 6.02 10.95
CA PRO A 135 -14.00 5.63 10.27
C PRO A 135 -13.78 4.12 10.30
N VAL A 136 -13.29 3.56 9.20
CA VAL A 136 -12.90 2.15 9.10
C VAL A 136 -11.40 2.06 9.28
N SER A 137 -10.95 1.30 10.29
CA SER A 137 -9.53 1.16 10.64
C SER A 137 -9.04 -0.25 10.31
N ILE A 138 -7.99 -0.33 9.49
CA ILE A 138 -7.34 -1.58 9.11
C ILE A 138 -6.00 -1.68 9.83
N LYS A 139 -5.89 -2.68 10.70
CA LYS A 139 -4.64 -2.99 11.40
C LYS A 139 -3.69 -3.73 10.46
N PRO A 140 -2.38 -3.44 10.48
CA PRO A 140 -1.41 -4.19 9.70
C PRO A 140 -1.35 -5.67 10.12
N GLU A 141 -1.52 -6.56 9.15
CA GLU A 141 -1.40 -8.01 9.32
C GLU A 141 -0.56 -8.57 8.17
N ALA A 142 0.43 -9.40 8.48
CA ALA A 142 1.40 -9.88 7.49
C ALA A 142 0.70 -10.72 6.41
N GLY A 143 0.87 -10.34 5.15
CA GLY A 143 0.23 -10.97 4.00
C GLY A 143 -1.18 -10.47 3.69
N LEU A 144 -1.77 -9.62 4.54
CA LEU A 144 -3.05 -8.98 4.24
C LEU A 144 -2.87 -8.01 3.05
N ALA A 145 -3.71 -8.21 2.02
CA ALA A 145 -3.85 -7.33 0.88
C ALA A 145 -5.11 -6.46 1.04
N LEU A 146 -4.94 -5.15 0.94
CA LEU A 146 -6.00 -4.15 1.03
C LEU A 146 -6.14 -3.44 -0.31
N LEU A 147 -7.34 -3.49 -0.88
CA LEU A 147 -7.70 -2.78 -2.10
C LEU A 147 -8.63 -1.60 -1.79
N HIS A 148 -8.34 -0.43 -2.34
CA HIS A 148 -9.25 0.72 -2.27
C HIS A 148 -9.20 1.55 -3.56
N LYS A 149 -10.34 2.15 -3.92
CA LYS A 149 -10.53 2.81 -5.22
C LYS A 149 -9.73 4.13 -5.32
N HIS A 150 -9.37 4.50 -6.54
CA HIS A 150 -8.73 5.77 -6.92
C HIS A 150 -9.75 6.88 -7.25
N GLY A 151 -9.26 8.11 -7.38
CA GLY A 151 -9.97 9.22 -8.00
C GLY A 151 -11.21 9.68 -7.23
N ALA A 152 -12.30 9.97 -7.96
CA ALA A 152 -13.52 10.56 -7.40
C ALA A 152 -14.20 9.69 -6.33
N ASP A 153 -14.02 8.37 -6.41
CA ASP A 153 -14.57 7.41 -5.46
C ASP A 153 -13.55 7.00 -4.38
N CYS A 154 -12.35 7.59 -4.40
CA CYS A 154 -11.35 7.35 -3.37
C CYS A 154 -11.86 7.89 -2.04
N LEU A 155 -11.93 7.02 -1.03
CA LEU A 155 -12.17 7.47 0.33
C LEU A 155 -10.92 8.20 0.84
N GLN A 156 -11.13 9.31 1.55
CA GLN A 156 -10.04 9.98 2.22
C GLN A 156 -9.42 8.99 3.21
N HIS A 157 -8.11 8.86 3.20
CA HIS A 157 -7.44 7.88 4.05
C HIS A 157 -6.08 8.37 4.54
N GLU A 158 -5.63 7.80 5.65
CA GLU A 158 -4.33 8.10 6.23
C GLU A 158 -3.69 6.84 6.81
N ALA A 159 -2.37 6.85 6.91
CA ALA A 159 -1.63 5.94 7.77
C ALA A 159 -1.38 6.67 9.09
N LEU A 160 -1.99 6.18 10.18
CA LEU A 160 -1.79 6.74 11.51
C LEU A 160 -0.33 6.64 11.93
N GLU A 161 0.01 7.43 12.95
CA GLU A 161 1.34 7.40 13.55
C GLU A 161 1.66 6.02 14.09
N LEU A 162 2.83 5.52 13.70
CA LEU A 162 3.42 4.35 14.33
C LEU A 162 4.04 4.77 15.67
N ARG A 163 3.69 4.08 16.74
CA ARG A 163 4.18 4.41 18.09
C ARG A 163 5.44 3.62 18.44
N ASP A 164 5.48 2.34 18.09
CA ASP A 164 6.56 1.42 18.42
C ASP A 164 6.94 0.55 17.22
N GLY A 165 8.17 0.04 17.20
CA GLY A 165 8.66 -0.90 16.19
C GLY A 165 8.71 -0.33 14.79
N PHE A 166 8.51 -1.20 13.79
CA PHE A 166 8.47 -0.81 12.37
C PHE A 166 7.26 -1.41 11.64
N LYS A 167 6.69 -0.67 10.70
CA LYS A 167 5.65 -1.14 9.78
C LYS A 167 6.16 -1.08 8.34
N TYR A 168 5.94 -2.17 7.60
CA TYR A 168 6.37 -2.29 6.20
C TYR A 168 5.17 -2.56 5.29
N VAL A 169 5.09 -1.83 4.18
CA VAL A 169 4.02 -1.96 3.19
C VAL A 169 4.61 -2.00 1.79
N LEU A 170 4.21 -3.00 1.02
CA LEU A 170 4.40 -3.04 -0.42
C LEU A 170 3.16 -2.45 -1.09
N ARG A 171 3.35 -1.54 -2.04
CA ARG A 171 2.28 -0.95 -2.84
C ARG A 171 2.51 -1.20 -4.32
N SER A 172 1.42 -1.55 -4.99
CA SER A 172 1.21 -1.41 -6.43
C SER A 172 -0.24 -0.94 -6.63
N ASP A 173 -0.74 -0.96 -7.86
CA ASP A 173 -2.08 -0.52 -8.21
C ASP A 173 -2.69 -1.51 -9.23
N LEU A 174 -3.99 -1.82 -9.14
CA LEU A 174 -4.66 -2.73 -10.08
C LEU A 174 -4.92 -2.01 -11.41
N VAL A 175 -4.45 -2.59 -12.52
CA VAL A 175 -4.68 -2.10 -13.89
C VAL A 175 -5.91 -2.77 -14.49
N PHE A 176 -6.76 -2.00 -15.17
CA PHE A 176 -8.00 -2.46 -15.78
C PHE A 176 -8.03 -2.26 -17.29
N GLU A 177 -8.74 -3.17 -17.96
CA GLU A 177 -9.06 -3.13 -19.39
C GLU A 177 -10.55 -3.42 -19.61
#